data_AF-A0A7S2PKR9-F1
#
_entry.id   AF-A0A7S2PKR9-F1
#
_cell.length_a   1.000
_cell.length_b   1.000
_cell.length_c   1.000
_cell.angle_alpha   90.00
_cell.angle_beta   90.00
_cell.angle_gamma   90.00
#
_symmetry.space_group_name_H-M   'P 1'
#
loop_
_entity.id
_entity.type
_entity.pdbx_description
1 polymer ?
#
loop_
_entity_poly.entity_id
_entity_poly.type
_entity_poly.pdbx_seq_one_letter_code
_entity_poly.pdbx_strand_id
1 'polypeptide(L)'
;LAGFKVARILEEPTAAALAYGLHKRDDVHYVMVYDFGGGTLDISLLFIGEGGNIEVIGSDGDEQLGGADFDAAVAHWLLEQQGGEEIVKTVMASIDKIEASLNNDEEGVDVEDSISEHCTKLKQAPLCTLSSLHTIGEQMKIDLSGHPNEEEAFVEKSCFRLPASHESIPNRAEDLCNAIVPV
;
A
#
# COMPACT_ATOMS: atom_id res chain seq x y z
N LEU A 1 -11.49 -13.57 -8.72
CA LEU A 1 -12.48 -12.46 -8.81
C LEU A 1 -13.47 -12.57 -7.66
N ALA A 2 -13.83 -11.44 -7.05
CA ALA A 2 -14.58 -11.37 -5.78
C ALA A 2 -16.07 -11.83 -5.84
N GLY A 3 -16.54 -12.41 -6.95
CA GLY A 3 -17.91 -12.96 -7.06
C GLY A 3 -19.03 -11.92 -7.20
N PHE A 4 -18.72 -10.64 -7.39
CA PHE A 4 -19.71 -9.58 -7.55
C PHE A 4 -20.20 -9.44 -9.00
N LYS A 5 -21.50 -9.17 -9.16
CA LYS A 5 -22.07 -8.66 -10.41
C LYS A 5 -21.87 -7.15 -10.46
N VAL A 6 -20.96 -6.69 -11.31
CA VAL A 6 -20.69 -5.26 -11.51
C VAL A 6 -21.88 -4.61 -12.21
N ALA A 7 -22.60 -3.74 -11.50
CA ALA A 7 -23.76 -3.03 -12.06
C ALA A 7 -23.35 -1.83 -12.91
N ARG A 8 -22.34 -1.08 -12.45
CA ARG A 8 -21.76 0.09 -13.12
C ARG A 8 -20.37 0.33 -12.53
N ILE A 9 -19.43 0.75 -13.37
CA ILE A 9 -18.17 1.38 -12.96
C ILE A 9 -18.39 2.88 -13.00
N LEU A 10 -17.95 3.57 -11.95
CA LEU A 10 -18.05 5.01 -11.83
C LEU A 10 -16.63 5.56 -11.71
N GLU A 11 -16.32 6.57 -12.52
CA GLU A 11 -15.06 7.30 -12.41
C GLU A 11 -14.96 7.94 -11.01
N GLU A 12 -13.81 7.79 -10.35
CA GLU A 12 -13.51 8.36 -9.04
C GLU A 12 -13.85 9.86 -8.92
N PRO A 13 -13.48 10.75 -9.88
CA PRO A 13 -13.84 12.16 -9.78
C PRO A 13 -15.35 12.41 -9.81
N THR A 14 -16.11 11.59 -10.54
CA THR A 14 -17.59 11.68 -10.54
C THR A 14 -18.16 11.18 -9.23
N ALA A 15 -17.61 10.10 -8.68
CA ALA A 15 -17.98 9.57 -7.38
C ALA A 15 -17.75 10.61 -6.27
N ALA A 16 -16.58 11.25 -6.25
CA ALA A 16 -16.23 12.31 -5.32
C ALA A 16 -17.19 13.50 -5.42
N ALA A 17 -17.50 13.94 -6.64
CA ALA A 17 -18.42 15.05 -6.86
C ALA A 17 -19.86 14.75 -6.40
N LEU A 18 -20.33 13.52 -6.62
CA LEU A 18 -21.63 13.06 -6.12
C LEU A 18 -21.64 13.00 -4.59
N ALA A 19 -20.59 12.47 -3.97
CA ALA A 19 -20.44 12.36 -2.52
C ALA A 19 -20.41 13.73 -1.84
N TYR A 20 -19.72 14.72 -2.44
CA TYR A 20 -19.73 16.10 -1.96
C TYR A 20 -21.08 16.81 -2.16
N GLY A 21 -22.00 16.22 -2.92
CA GLY A 21 -23.33 16.77 -3.15
C GLY A 21 -23.38 17.89 -4.18
N LEU A 22 -22.39 17.95 -5.08
CA LEU A 22 -22.29 19.01 -6.10
C LEU A 22 -23.47 19.03 -7.07
N HIS A 23 -24.04 17.88 -7.38
CA HIS A 23 -25.26 17.75 -8.20
C HIS A 23 -26.51 18.44 -7.61
N LYS A 24 -26.47 18.89 -6.35
CA LYS A 24 -27.57 19.62 -5.68
C LYS A 24 -27.30 21.12 -5.56
N ARG A 25 -26.16 21.60 -6.09
CA ARG A 25 -25.73 22.98 -5.98
C ARG A 25 -25.88 23.68 -7.32
N ASP A 26 -26.79 24.64 -7.37
CA ASP A 26 -27.02 25.44 -8.56
C ASP A 26 -26.01 26.61 -8.71
N ASP A 27 -25.21 26.87 -7.68
CA ASP A 27 -24.23 27.97 -7.63
C ASP A 27 -22.80 27.56 -8.04
N VAL A 28 -22.58 26.27 -8.30
CA VAL A 28 -21.26 25.72 -8.64
C VAL A 28 -21.37 25.00 -9.96
N HIS A 29 -20.65 25.50 -10.97
CA HIS A 29 -20.66 24.93 -12.32
C HIS A 29 -19.35 24.29 -12.73
N TYR A 30 -18.21 24.77 -12.24
CA TYR A 30 -16.90 24.21 -12.57
C TYR A 30 -16.20 23.79 -11.30
N VAL A 31 -15.75 22.53 -11.27
CA VAL A 31 -15.05 21.95 -10.13
C VAL A 31 -13.81 21.25 -10.63
N MET A 32 -12.72 21.41 -9.89
CA MET A 32 -11.53 20.59 -10.06
C MET A 32 -11.51 19.57 -8.93
N VAL A 33 -11.49 18.29 -9.29
CA VAL A 33 -11.19 17.21 -8.37
C VAL A 33 -9.69 16.96 -8.46
N TYR A 34 -9.04 17.00 -7.30
CA TYR A 34 -7.65 16.63 -7.12
C TYR A 34 -7.64 15.39 -6.23
N ASP A 35 -7.37 14.24 -6.82
CA ASP A 35 -7.28 12.95 -6.14
C ASP A 35 -5.82 12.53 -6.07
N PHE A 36 -5.27 12.45 -4.86
CA PHE A 36 -3.89 12.05 -4.62
C PHE A 36 -3.93 10.80 -3.75
N GLY A 37 -3.99 9.66 -4.42
CA GLY A 37 -4.17 8.35 -3.81
C GLY A 37 -2.86 7.73 -3.33
N GLY A 38 -2.92 6.43 -3.02
CA GLY A 38 -1.75 5.66 -2.60
C GLY A 38 -0.74 5.40 -3.73
N GLY A 39 -1.20 5.33 -4.98
CA GLY A 39 -0.33 5.04 -6.14
C GLY A 39 -0.57 5.89 -7.38
N THR A 40 -1.64 6.69 -7.42
CA THR A 40 -1.97 7.56 -8.56
C THR A 40 -2.29 8.97 -8.09
N LEU A 41 -2.03 9.92 -8.98
CA LEU A 41 -2.50 11.29 -8.91
C LEU A 41 -3.43 11.52 -10.09
N ASP A 42 -4.70 11.78 -9.82
CA ASP A 42 -5.72 12.05 -10.82
C ASP A 42 -6.29 13.47 -10.63
N ILE A 43 -6.24 14.27 -11.68
CA ILE A 43 -6.77 15.63 -11.70
C ILE A 43 -7.85 15.71 -12.77
N SER A 44 -9.08 15.97 -12.35
CA SER A 44 -10.21 16.09 -13.28
C SER A 44 -10.92 17.42 -13.13
N LEU A 45 -11.18 18.06 -14.26
CA LEU A 45 -12.10 19.19 -14.33
C LEU A 45 -13.50 18.67 -14.65
N LEU A 46 -14.46 19.09 -13.85
CA LEU A 46 -15.86 18.72 -13.95
C LEU A 46 -16.71 19.96 -14.25
N PHE A 47 -17.73 19.78 -15.08
CA PHE A 47 -18.81 20.71 -15.27
C PHE A 47 -20.09 20.17 -14.64
N ILE A 48 -20.76 20.97 -13.82
CA ILE A 48 -22.04 20.66 -13.20
C ILE A 48 -23.11 21.48 -13.93
N GLY A 49 -23.87 20.79 -14.77
CA GLY A 49 -24.97 21.35 -15.53
C GLY A 49 -26.28 21.40 -14.74
N GLU A 50 -27.28 22.03 -15.35
CA GLU A 50 -28.64 22.08 -14.81
C GLU A 50 -29.19 20.68 -14.51
N GLY A 51 -29.97 20.56 -13.43
CA GLY A 51 -30.54 19.29 -13.00
C GLY A 51 -29.53 18.33 -12.36
N GLY A 52 -28.32 18.79 -12.05
CA GLY A 52 -27.30 18.02 -11.33
C GLY A 52 -26.49 17.07 -12.20
N ASN A 53 -26.51 17.26 -13.52
CA ASN A 53 -25.69 16.48 -14.44
C ASN A 53 -24.22 16.84 -14.24
N ILE A 54 -23.37 15.82 -14.06
CA ILE A 54 -21.92 15.99 -13.89
C ILE A 54 -21.24 15.46 -15.15
N GLU A 55 -20.43 16.30 -15.77
CA GLU A 55 -19.65 15.98 -16.96
C GLU A 55 -18.15 16.16 -16.66
N VAL A 56 -17.33 15.19 -17.03
CA VAL A 56 -15.88 15.33 -16.98
C VAL A 56 -15.44 16.07 -18.24
N ILE A 57 -14.97 17.32 -18.09
CA ILE A 57 -14.53 18.15 -19.21
C ILE A 57 -13.06 17.92 -19.59
N GLY A 58 -12.27 17.37 -18.68
CA GLY A 58 -10.90 16.95 -18.92
C GLY A 58 -10.32 16.23 -17.72
N SER A 59 -9.39 15.32 -17.96
CA SER A 59 -8.63 14.64 -16.91
C SER A 59 -7.17 14.55 -17.34
N ASP A 60 -6.27 14.67 -16.36
CA ASP A 60 -4.84 14.48 -16.49
C ASP A 60 -4.31 13.93 -15.16
N GLY A 61 -3.06 13.50 -15.09
CA GLY A 61 -2.53 12.88 -13.90
C GLY A 61 -1.21 12.16 -14.08
N ASP A 62 -0.85 11.38 -13.07
CA ASP A 62 0.30 10.48 -13.06
C ASP A 62 -0.08 9.15 -12.41
N GLU A 63 -0.05 8.08 -13.22
CA GLU A 63 -0.40 6.72 -12.80
C GLU A 63 0.65 6.07 -11.88
N GLN A 64 1.78 6.73 -11.65
CA GLN A 64 2.92 6.21 -10.87
C GLN A 64 3.37 7.18 -9.77
N LEU A 65 2.47 8.06 -9.33
CA LEU A 65 2.74 9.02 -8.26
C LEU A 65 1.65 8.93 -7.20
N GLY A 66 2.02 8.64 -5.96
CA GLY A 66 1.06 8.61 -4.84
C GLY A 66 1.73 8.54 -3.48
N GLY A 67 0.96 8.16 -2.47
CA GLY A 67 1.46 7.97 -1.10
C GLY A 67 2.63 6.99 -0.98
N ALA A 68 2.72 5.98 -1.84
CA ALA A 68 3.83 5.02 -1.84
C ALA A 68 5.20 5.68 -2.07
N ASP A 69 5.27 6.76 -2.86
CA ASP A 69 6.50 7.53 -3.06
C ASP A 69 6.92 8.28 -1.79
N PHE A 70 5.94 8.76 -1.03
CA PHE A 70 6.17 9.46 0.24
C PHE A 70 6.68 8.47 1.29
N ASP A 71 6.03 7.31 1.38
CA ASP A 71 6.45 6.22 2.26
C ASP A 71 7.88 5.78 1.91
N ALA A 72 8.19 5.60 0.62
CA ALA A 72 9.53 5.27 0.15
C ALA A 72 10.57 6.35 0.50
N ALA A 73 10.23 7.63 0.33
CA ALA A 73 11.11 8.75 0.65
C ALA A 73 11.40 8.84 2.16
N VAL A 74 10.38 8.72 3.01
CA VAL A 74 10.52 8.72 4.47
C VAL A 74 11.33 7.51 4.93
N ALA A 75 11.05 6.35 4.37
CA ALA A 75 11.78 5.13 4.65
C ALA A 75 13.26 5.25 4.30
N HIS A 76 13.56 5.76 3.10
CA HIS A 76 14.92 5.98 2.65
C HIS A 76 15.66 6.94 3.59
N TRP A 77 15.02 8.05 3.94
CA TRP A 77 15.58 9.00 4.91
C TRP A 77 15.87 8.35 6.28
N LEU A 78 14.95 7.54 6.81
CA LEU A 78 15.16 6.83 8.07
C LEU A 78 16.33 5.83 7.99
N LEU A 79 16.47 5.13 6.86
CA LEU A 79 17.56 4.19 6.62
C LEU A 79 18.92 4.90 6.55
N GLU A 80 18.99 6.04 5.87
CA GLU A 80 20.21 6.87 5.83
C GLU A 80 20.64 7.32 7.23
N GLN A 81 19.70 7.76 8.08
CA GLN A 81 20.01 8.20 9.45
C GLN A 81 20.51 7.08 10.36
N GLN A 82 20.09 5.83 10.12
CA GLN A 82 20.44 4.68 10.97
C GLN A 82 21.56 3.80 10.38
N GLY A 83 22.16 4.18 9.25
CA GLY A 83 23.17 3.37 8.56
C GLY A 83 22.60 2.07 7.96
N GLY A 84 21.30 2.07 7.65
CA GLY A 84 20.54 0.90 7.21
C GLY A 84 20.76 0.50 5.75
N GLU A 85 21.49 1.28 4.94
CA GLU A 85 21.77 0.94 3.53
C GLU A 85 22.41 -0.45 3.38
N GLU A 86 23.38 -0.78 4.24
CA GLU A 86 24.09 -2.05 4.17
C GLU A 86 23.20 -3.23 4.59
N ILE A 87 22.26 -2.98 5.51
CA ILE A 87 21.23 -3.95 5.90
C ILE A 87 20.27 -4.19 4.74
N VAL A 88 19.73 -3.13 4.13
CA VAL A 88 18.81 -3.25 2.98
C VAL A 88 19.46 -3.99 1.82
N LYS A 89 20.71 -3.64 1.49
CA LYS A 89 21.47 -4.33 0.44
C LYS A 89 21.64 -5.81 0.73
N THR A 90 21.92 -6.17 1.98
CA THR A 90 22.06 -7.58 2.37
C THR A 90 20.71 -8.30 2.31
N VAL A 91 19.64 -7.70 2.83
CA VAL A 91 18.29 -8.24 2.80
C VAL A 91 17.84 -8.51 1.36
N MET A 92 18.00 -7.53 0.46
CA MET A 92 17.63 -7.68 -0.96
C MET A 92 18.45 -8.78 -1.64
N ALA A 93 19.77 -8.82 -1.41
CA ALA A 93 20.61 -9.90 -1.95
C ALA A 93 20.26 -11.29 -1.39
N SER A 94 19.69 -11.37 -0.17
CA SER A 94 19.14 -12.61 0.38
C SER A 94 17.80 -12.98 -0.25
N ILE A 95 16.93 -12.00 -0.54
CA ILE A 95 15.66 -12.21 -1.26
C ILE A 95 15.94 -12.75 -2.66
N ASP A 96 16.82 -12.12 -3.45
CA ASP A 96 17.18 -12.58 -4.80
C ASP A 96 17.66 -14.05 -4.81
N LYS A 97 18.41 -14.46 -3.78
CA LYS A 97 18.87 -15.85 -3.64
C LYS A 97 17.76 -16.81 -3.25
N ILE A 98 16.82 -16.35 -2.41
CA ILE A 98 15.64 -17.11 -2.03
C ILE A 98 14.74 -17.30 -3.26
N GLU A 99 14.50 -16.24 -4.04
CA GLU A 99 13.79 -16.30 -5.32
C GLU A 99 14.45 -17.30 -6.28
N ALA A 100 15.77 -17.20 -6.47
CA ALA A 100 16.51 -18.14 -7.30
C ALA A 100 16.45 -19.59 -6.79
N SER A 101 16.22 -19.80 -5.49
CA SER A 101 16.05 -21.13 -4.89
C SER A 101 14.63 -21.67 -4.99
N LEU A 102 13.64 -20.80 -5.23
CA LEU A 102 12.23 -21.14 -5.36
C LEU A 102 11.80 -21.34 -6.83
N ASN A 103 12.53 -20.75 -7.78
CA ASN A 103 12.28 -20.91 -9.21
C ASN A 103 12.67 -22.32 -9.70
N ASN A 104 11.68 -23.20 -9.85
CA ASN A 104 11.73 -24.34 -10.77
C ASN A 104 11.03 -23.94 -12.08
N ASP A 105 11.76 -23.37 -13.05
CA ASP A 105 11.43 -23.29 -14.49
C ASP A 105 9.96 -23.03 -14.94
N GLU A 106 9.11 -22.37 -14.14
CA GLU A 106 7.76 -21.92 -14.55
C GLU A 106 7.66 -20.39 -14.42
N GLU A 107 7.43 -19.72 -15.56
CA GLU A 107 7.22 -18.27 -15.62
C GLU A 107 5.98 -17.88 -14.79
N GLY A 108 6.16 -16.93 -13.86
CA GLY A 108 5.06 -16.22 -13.20
C GLY A 108 4.74 -16.63 -11.76
N VAL A 109 5.69 -17.20 -11.03
CA VAL A 109 5.52 -17.47 -9.60
C VAL A 109 5.59 -16.17 -8.80
N ASP A 110 4.50 -15.81 -8.14
CA ASP A 110 4.46 -14.72 -7.17
C ASP A 110 5.33 -15.10 -5.96
N VAL A 111 6.41 -14.34 -5.77
CA VAL A 111 7.44 -14.59 -4.76
C VAL A 111 6.85 -14.47 -3.36
N GLU A 112 5.93 -13.54 -3.14
CA GLU A 112 5.28 -13.37 -1.84
C GLU A 112 4.43 -14.60 -1.49
N ASP A 113 3.67 -15.12 -2.45
CA ASP A 113 2.85 -16.31 -2.26
C ASP A 113 3.71 -17.55 -1.99
N SER A 114 4.84 -17.70 -2.70
CA SER A 114 5.75 -18.84 -2.50
C SER A 114 6.47 -18.82 -1.16
N ILE A 115 6.91 -17.63 -0.72
CA ILE A 115 7.53 -17.44 0.59
C ILE A 115 6.49 -17.65 1.70
N SER A 116 5.27 -17.15 1.52
CA SER A 116 4.15 -17.36 2.44
C SER A 116 3.78 -18.84 2.52
N GLU A 117 3.77 -19.56 1.40
CA GLU A 117 3.46 -20.99 1.36
C GLU A 117 4.48 -21.83 2.14
N HIS A 118 5.77 -21.50 2.01
CA HIS A 118 6.87 -22.19 2.68
C HIS A 118 7.14 -21.69 4.11
N CYS A 119 6.58 -20.55 4.51
CA CYS A 119 6.68 -20.03 5.87
C CYS A 119 5.32 -19.82 6.54
N THR A 120 4.94 -20.79 7.38
CA THR A 120 3.68 -20.75 8.14
C THR A 120 3.55 -19.54 9.08
N LYS A 121 4.67 -18.96 9.55
CA LYS A 121 4.64 -17.72 10.33
C LYS A 121 4.15 -16.53 9.50
N LEU A 122 4.55 -16.42 8.24
CA LEU A 122 4.14 -15.31 7.37
C LEU A 122 2.67 -15.39 6.95
N LYS A 123 2.04 -16.57 7.09
CA LYS A 123 0.57 -16.71 7.02
C LYS A 123 -0.17 -16.11 8.23
N GLN A 124 0.52 -15.87 9.34
CA GLN A 124 -0.07 -15.35 10.58
C GLN A 124 0.09 -13.83 10.69
N ALA A 125 1.24 -13.30 10.32
CA ALA A 125 1.51 -11.86 10.26
C ALA A 125 2.60 -11.58 9.21
N PRO A 126 2.58 -10.42 8.54
CA PRO A 126 3.56 -10.06 7.52
C PRO A 126 4.95 -9.79 8.12
N LEU A 127 5.98 -9.69 7.27
CA LEU A 127 7.27 -9.09 7.65
C LEU A 127 7.08 -7.58 7.87
N CYS A 128 7.74 -6.94 8.81
CA CYS A 128 7.76 -5.48 8.92
C CYS A 128 8.63 -4.89 7.79
N THR A 129 8.11 -4.90 6.56
CA THR A 129 8.71 -4.27 5.37
C THR A 129 8.17 -2.86 5.17
N LEU A 130 8.75 -2.11 4.23
CA LEU A 130 8.21 -0.81 3.79
C LEU A 130 6.82 -0.97 3.17
N SER A 131 6.57 -2.04 2.40
CA SER A 131 5.21 -2.40 1.94
C SER A 131 4.25 -2.72 3.09
N SER A 132 4.78 -3.20 4.21
CA SER A 132 3.97 -3.47 5.40
C SER A 132 3.69 -2.22 6.23
N LEU A 133 4.39 -1.09 6.01
CA LEU A 133 3.94 0.21 6.53
C LEU A 133 2.67 0.67 5.82
N HIS A 134 2.51 0.35 4.53
CA HIS A 134 1.25 0.58 3.80
C HIS A 134 0.12 -0.28 4.40
N THR A 135 0.35 -1.57 4.61
CA THR A 135 -0.63 -2.49 5.24
C THR A 135 -0.91 -2.14 6.70
N ILE A 136 0.12 -1.71 7.44
CA ILE A 136 -0.02 -1.21 8.81
C ILE A 136 -0.81 0.11 8.79
N GLY A 137 -0.61 1.01 7.83
CA GLY A 137 -1.41 2.23 7.65
C GLY A 137 -2.89 1.94 7.38
N GLU A 138 -3.18 0.97 6.51
CA GLU A 138 -4.53 0.48 6.23
C GLU A 138 -5.17 -0.23 7.44
N GLN A 139 -4.40 -1.02 8.21
CA GLN A 139 -4.86 -1.67 9.44
C GLN A 139 -4.97 -0.71 10.62
N MET A 140 -4.11 0.31 10.68
CA MET A 140 -4.09 1.31 11.73
C MET A 140 -5.31 2.21 11.68
N LYS A 141 -6.06 2.24 10.55
CA LYS A 141 -7.26 3.08 10.32
C LYS A 141 -7.20 4.29 11.25
N ILE A 142 -6.23 5.17 11.03
CA ILE A 142 -6.24 6.45 11.71
C ILE A 142 -7.51 7.11 11.21
N ASP A 143 -8.56 7.02 12.02
CA ASP A 143 -9.86 7.56 11.72
C ASP A 143 -9.70 9.08 11.78
N LEU A 144 -9.28 9.68 10.67
CA LEU A 144 -9.22 11.12 10.49
C LEU A 144 -10.63 11.75 10.49
N SER A 145 -11.69 10.93 10.59
CA SER A 145 -13.09 11.35 10.57
C SER A 145 -13.87 11.09 11.86
N GLY A 146 -13.27 10.52 12.91
CA GLY A 146 -13.99 10.18 14.14
C GLY A 146 -13.09 10.17 15.37
N HIS A 147 -13.39 11.00 16.36
CA HIS A 147 -12.65 11.10 17.63
C HIS A 147 -12.33 9.72 18.25
N PRO A 148 -11.04 9.36 18.45
CA PRO A 148 -10.67 8.28 19.33
C PRO A 148 -10.26 8.83 20.69
N ASN A 149 -10.78 8.23 21.78
CA ASN A 149 -10.10 8.32 23.07
C ASN A 149 -8.72 7.65 22.89
N GLU A 150 -7.66 8.45 22.95
CA GLU A 150 -6.26 8.06 22.68
C GLU A 150 -5.72 6.96 23.63
N GLU A 151 -6.43 6.64 24.71
CA GLU A 151 -5.95 5.73 25.77
C GLU A 151 -6.21 4.23 25.51
N GLU A 152 -7.02 3.85 24.51
CA GLU A 152 -7.38 2.44 24.26
C GLU A 152 -6.83 1.85 22.95
N ALA A 153 -6.09 2.63 22.16
CA ALA A 153 -5.44 2.13 20.95
C ALA A 153 -4.18 1.32 21.31
N PHE A 154 -4.32 0.01 21.51
CA PHE A 154 -3.18 -0.90 21.67
C PHE A 154 -2.96 -1.73 20.41
N VAL A 155 -1.74 -1.68 19.87
CA VAL A 155 -1.31 -2.53 18.76
C VAL A 155 -0.79 -3.83 19.33
N GLU A 156 -1.59 -4.89 19.22
CA GLU A 156 -1.11 -6.25 19.47
C GLU A 156 -0.13 -6.62 18.33
N LYS A 157 1.07 -7.09 18.70
CA LYS A 157 2.21 -7.43 17.83
C LYS A 157 1.83 -7.75 16.37
N SER A 158 2.09 -6.81 15.46
CA SER A 158 1.45 -6.77 14.14
C SER A 158 2.27 -7.39 13.01
N CYS A 159 3.57 -7.65 13.22
CA CYS A 159 4.45 -8.17 12.15
C CYS A 159 5.70 -8.89 12.70
N PHE A 160 6.41 -9.61 11.82
CA PHE A 160 7.71 -10.22 12.09
C PHE A 160 8.83 -9.35 11.54
N ARG A 161 9.96 -9.23 12.25
CA ARG A 161 11.17 -8.62 11.70
C ARG A 161 12.22 -9.66 11.32
N LEU A 162 13.11 -9.27 10.41
CA LEU A 162 14.32 -10.01 10.10
C LEU A 162 15.30 -10.00 11.30
N PRO A 163 16.25 -10.96 11.32
CA PRO A 163 17.35 -10.97 12.28
C PRO A 163 18.09 -9.63 12.32
N ALA A 164 18.55 -9.23 13.52
CA ALA A 164 19.19 -7.93 13.71
C ALA A 164 20.58 -7.83 13.08
N SER A 165 21.27 -8.97 12.89
CA SER A 165 22.55 -9.02 12.18
C SER A 165 22.33 -9.49 10.74
N HIS A 166 22.91 -8.75 9.80
CA HIS A 166 22.87 -9.08 8.38
C HIS A 166 23.49 -10.48 8.09
N GLU A 167 24.53 -10.88 8.82
CA GLU A 167 25.17 -12.20 8.71
C GLU A 167 24.25 -13.36 9.10
N SER A 168 23.19 -13.06 9.87
CA SER A 168 22.21 -14.04 10.33
C SER A 168 20.98 -14.15 9.45
N ILE A 169 20.92 -13.42 8.34
CA ILE A 169 19.86 -13.55 7.34
C ILE A 169 20.14 -14.79 6.48
N PRO A 170 19.26 -15.80 6.52
CA PRO A 170 19.47 -17.03 5.78
C PRO A 170 19.23 -16.84 4.27
N ASN A 171 19.85 -17.70 3.47
CA ASN A 171 19.75 -17.67 1.99
C ASN A 171 18.71 -18.68 1.44
N ARG A 172 17.89 -19.29 2.29
CA ARG A 172 16.85 -20.27 1.91
C ARG A 172 15.53 -19.93 2.60
N ALA A 173 14.42 -20.12 1.90
CA ALA A 173 13.07 -19.82 2.41
C ALA A 173 12.74 -20.59 3.71
N GLU A 174 13.10 -21.87 3.78
CA GLU A 174 12.85 -22.74 4.94
C GLU A 174 13.54 -22.21 6.22
N ASP A 175 14.76 -21.70 6.07
CA ASP A 175 15.56 -21.16 7.16
C ASP A 175 15.08 -19.76 7.58
N LEU A 176 14.56 -18.99 6.63
CA LEU A 176 13.99 -17.66 6.88
C LEU A 176 12.84 -17.72 7.88
N CYS A 177 11.96 -18.72 7.74
CA CYS A 177 10.82 -18.86 8.65
C CYS A 177 11.24 -19.09 10.11
N ASN A 178 12.36 -19.75 10.33
CA ASN A 178 12.90 -19.94 11.67
C ASN A 178 13.57 -18.68 12.21
N ALA A 179 14.23 -17.92 11.33
CA ALA A 179 15.02 -16.76 11.68
C ALA A 179 14.20 -15.50 12.01
N ILE A 180 12.99 -15.34 11.45
CA ILE A 180 12.13 -14.20 11.72
C ILE A 180 11.55 -14.20 13.15
N VAL A 181 11.49 -13.02 13.75
CA VAL A 181 11.06 -12.82 15.15
C VAL A 181 9.89 -11.84 15.24
N PRO A 182 8.89 -12.08 16.10
CA PRO A 182 7.75 -11.19 16.24
C PRO A 182 8.17 -9.86 16.88
N VAL A 183 7.58 -8.77 16.42
CA VAL A 183 7.74 -7.41 16.98
C VAL A 183 6.51 -7.07 17.81
#